data_AF-A0A7C0YH09-F1
#
_entry.id   AF-A0A7C0YH09-F1
#
_cell.length_a   1.000
_cell.length_b   1.000
_cell.length_c   1.000
_cell.angle_alpha   90.00
_cell.angle_beta   90.00
_cell.angle_gamma   90.00
#
_symmetry.space_group_name_H-M   'P 1'
#
loop_
_entity.id
_entity.type
_entity.pdbx_description
1 polymer ?
#
loop_
_entity_poly.entity_id
_entity_poly.type
_entity_poly.pdbx_seq_one_letter_code
_entity_poly.pdbx_strand_id
1 'polypeptide(L)' 'MTYRKKLIEVALPLDAINKESAREKSIRHGHPSTLHLWWARRPLAACRAVLFAQLVDDPSSHPEKFPTEE' A
#
# COMPACT_ATOMS: atom_id res chain seq x y z
N MET A 1 -16.01 20.79 9.67
CA MET A 1 -16.20 19.41 9.18
C MET A 1 -15.65 18.47 10.24
N THR A 2 -16.38 17.39 10.55
CA THR A 2 -15.86 16.32 11.41
C THR A 2 -14.71 15.62 10.70
N TYR A 3 -13.65 15.32 11.44
CA TYR A 3 -12.49 14.58 10.91
C TYR A 3 -12.92 13.14 10.59
N ARG A 4 -12.66 12.71 9.36
CA ARG A 4 -12.79 11.30 8.94
C ARG A 4 -11.41 10.67 8.96
N LYS A 5 -11.28 9.54 9.66
CA LYS A 5 -10.02 8.79 9.71
C LYS A 5 -9.64 8.35 8.30
N LYS A 6 -8.37 8.44 7.95
CA LYS A 6 -7.85 7.91 6.69
C LYS A 6 -7.51 6.43 6.82
N LEU A 7 -7.53 5.74 5.69
CA LEU A 7 -7.22 4.32 5.61
C LEU A 7 -5.80 4.01 6.15
N ILE A 8 -4.86 4.95 6.02
CA ILE A 8 -3.49 4.80 6.56
C ILE A 8 -3.43 4.79 8.11
N GLU A 9 -4.43 5.33 8.80
CA GLU A 9 -4.48 5.40 10.26
C GLU A 9 -5.07 4.14 10.91
N VAL A 10 -5.64 3.24 10.10
CA VAL A 10 -6.30 2.01 10.55
C VAL A 10 -5.54 0.78 10.05
N ALA A 11 -6.24 -0.28 9.65
CA ALA A 11 -5.63 -1.48 9.12
C ALA A 11 -5.38 -1.36 7.60
N LEU A 12 -4.13 -1.57 7.19
CA LEU A 12 -3.77 -1.82 5.80
C LEU A 12 -3.56 -3.31 5.56
N PRO A 13 -3.85 -3.83 4.35
CA PRO A 13 -3.61 -5.23 4.01
C PRO A 13 -2.11 -5.49 3.79
N LEU A 14 -1.35 -5.50 4.89
CA LEU A 14 0.12 -5.59 4.88
C LEU A 14 0.62 -6.86 4.19
N ASP A 15 -0.05 -7.99 4.36
CA ASP A 15 0.35 -9.26 3.73
C ASP A 15 0.32 -9.18 2.21
N ALA A 16 -0.74 -8.60 1.64
CA ALA A 16 -0.86 -8.40 0.20
C ALA A 16 0.20 -7.41 -0.32
N ILE A 17 0.40 -6.30 0.40
CA ILE A 17 1.41 -5.29 0.05
C ILE A 17 2.82 -5.88 0.10
N ASN A 18 3.12 -6.69 1.11
CA ASN A 18 4.42 -7.33 1.30
C ASN A 18 4.69 -8.39 0.23
N LYS A 19 3.69 -9.21 -0.12
CA LYS A 19 3.79 -10.20 -1.20
C LYS A 19 4.12 -9.54 -2.54
N GLU A 20 3.41 -8.49 -2.91
CA GLU A 20 3.68 -7.77 -4.17
C GLU A 20 5.01 -6.99 -4.13
N SER A 21 5.36 -6.42 -2.97
CA SER A 21 6.66 -5.75 -2.79
C SER A 21 7.84 -6.72 -2.92
N ALA A 22 7.68 -7.96 -2.47
CA ALA A 22 8.68 -9.02 -2.65
C ALA A 22 8.75 -9.50 -4.10
N ARG A 23 7.59 -9.69 -4.75
CA ARG A 23 7.50 -10.05 -6.16
C ARG A 23 8.21 -9.05 -7.06
N GLU A 24 8.01 -7.74 -6.85
CA GLU A 24 8.69 -6.68 -7.61
C GLU A 24 10.22 -6.84 -7.63
N LYS A 25 10.81 -7.27 -6.51
CA LYS A 25 12.26 -7.43 -6.38
C LYS A 25 12.80 -8.59 -7.22
N SER A 26 11.98 -9.62 -7.48
CA SER A 26 12.42 -10.85 -8.17
C SER A 26 12.19 -10.84 -9.69
N ILE A 27 11.53 -9.82 -10.26
CA ILE A 27 11.20 -9.77 -11.70
C ILE A 27 12.46 -9.66 -12.58
N ARG A 28 13.52 -9.02 -12.09
CA ARG A 28 14.73 -8.76 -12.87
C ARG A 28 15.84 -9.67 -12.35
N HIS A 29 16.11 -10.76 -13.06
CA HIS A 29 17.25 -11.63 -12.80
C HIS A 29 18.36 -11.33 -13.83
N GLY A 30 19.61 -11.17 -13.38
CA GLY A 30 20.78 -11.01 -14.26
C GLY A 30 20.94 -9.65 -14.95
N HIS A 31 20.10 -8.64 -14.64
CA HIS A 31 20.21 -7.31 -15.25
C HIS A 31 21.16 -6.41 -14.43
N PRO A 32 22.08 -5.62 -15.03
CA PRO A 32 23.02 -4.77 -14.26
C PRO A 32 22.38 -3.87 -13.20
N SER A 33 21.17 -3.35 -13.45
CA SER A 33 20.34 -2.62 -12.46
C SER A 33 19.96 -3.40 -11.19
N THR A 34 20.24 -4.71 -11.10
CA THR A 34 20.06 -5.53 -9.88
C THR A 34 21.31 -5.56 -9.01
N LEU A 35 22.48 -5.15 -9.53
CA LEU A 35 23.75 -5.11 -8.80
C LEU A 35 23.84 -3.87 -7.89
N HIS A 36 23.27 -2.75 -8.34
CA HIS A 36 23.27 -1.51 -7.56
C HIS A 36 21.89 -0.85 -7.64
N LEU A 37 21.19 -0.84 -6.51
CA LEU A 37 19.89 -0.20 -6.34
C LEU A 37 20.12 1.26 -5.90
N TRP A 38 20.66 2.10 -6.79
CA TRP A 38 20.90 3.50 -6.47
C TRP A 38 20.17 4.46 -7.42
N TRP A 39 19.51 5.50 -6.89
CA TRP A 39 19.21 5.71 -5.46
C TRP A 39 18.17 4.69 -4.96
N ALA A 40 18.28 4.26 -3.70
CA ALA A 40 17.49 3.17 -3.09
C ALA A 40 16.03 3.10 -3.57
N ARG A 41 15.70 2.10 -4.39
CA ARG A 41 14.32 1.92 -4.89
C ARG A 41 13.44 1.37 -3.77
N ARG A 42 12.49 2.18 -3.31
CA ARG A 42 11.39 1.69 -2.46
C ARG A 42 10.44 0.86 -3.32
N PRO A 43 9.87 -0.25 -2.80
CA PRO A 43 8.89 -1.03 -3.54
C PRO A 43 7.73 -0.14 -3.99
N LEU A 44 7.44 -0.15 -5.29
CA LEU A 44 6.34 0.62 -5.88
C LEU A 44 4.99 0.19 -5.30
N ALA A 45 4.82 -1.09 -5.00
CA ALA A 45 3.62 -1.60 -4.34
C ALA A 45 3.39 -0.89 -2.99
N ALA A 46 4.40 -0.84 -2.13
CA ALA A 46 4.33 -0.14 -0.84
C ALA A 46 4.10 1.36 -1.02
N CYS A 47 4.84 2.03 -1.91
CA CYS A 47 4.67 3.47 -2.15
C CYS A 47 3.26 3.83 -2.65
N ARG A 48 2.71 3.05 -3.58
CA ARG A 48 1.36 3.27 -4.12
C ARG A 48 0.30 3.04 -3.05
N ALA A 49 0.44 1.97 -2.26
CA ALA A 49 -0.49 1.68 -1.18
C ALA A 49 -0.53 2.80 -0.13
N VAL A 50 0.63 3.29 0.29
CA VAL A 50 0.74 4.41 1.24
C VAL A 50 0.09 5.68 0.70
N LEU A 51 0.41 6.08 -0.54
CA LEU A 51 -0.17 7.28 -1.17
C LEU A 51 -1.69 7.17 -1.29
N PHE A 52 -2.20 6.04 -1.74
CA PHE A 52 -3.63 5.81 -1.84
C PHE A 52 -4.31 5.89 -0.47
N ALA A 53 -3.73 5.25 0.55
CA ALA A 53 -4.28 5.19 1.89
C ALA A 53 -4.30 6.55 2.61
N GLN A 54 -3.46 7.50 2.20
CA GLN A 54 -3.50 8.89 2.68
C GLN A 54 -4.70 9.67 2.13
N LEU A 55 -5.17 9.32 0.92
CA LEU A 55 -6.25 10.04 0.24
C LEU A 55 -7.63 9.51 0.63
N VAL A 56 -7.72 8.19 0.81
CA VAL A 56 -8.99 7.48 1.05
C VAL A 56 -9.36 7.45 2.53
N ASP A 57 -10.63 7.73 2.82
CA ASP A 57 -11.21 7.60 4.16
C ASP A 57 -11.32 6.13 4.55
N ASP A 58 -11.21 5.83 5.85
CA ASP A 58 -11.51 4.52 6.41
C ASP A 58 -12.95 4.12 6.01
N PRO A 59 -13.17 2.95 5.39
CA PRO A 59 -14.50 2.45 5.04
C PRO A 59 -15.48 2.47 6.22
N SER A 60 -15.01 2.29 7.46
CA SER A 60 -15.85 2.36 8.66
C SER A 60 -16.47 3.75 8.91
N SER A 61 -15.89 4.79 8.29
CA SER A 61 -16.44 6.16 8.32
C SER A 61 -17.62 6.36 7.36
N HIS A 62 -18.00 5.33 6.59
CA HIS A 62 -19.04 5.33 5.57
C HIS A 62 -19.94 4.08 5.64
N PRO A 63 -20.59 3.81 6.79
CA PRO A 63 -21.40 2.60 6.98
C PRO A 63 -22.57 2.49 5.98
N GLU A 64 -23.08 3.61 5.48
CA GLU A 64 -24.12 3.66 4.45
C GLU A 64 -23.66 3.17 3.07
N LYS A 65 -22.34 3.25 2.79
CA LYS A 65 -21.74 2.78 1.52
C LYS A 65 -21.02 1.46 1.67
N PHE A 66 -20.45 1.21 2.84
CA PHE A 66 -19.66 0.03 3.17
C PHE A 66 -20.22 -0.61 4.45
N PRO A 67 -21.39 -1.26 4.38
CA PRO A 67 -21.91 -2.00 5.53
C PRO A 67 -20.95 -3.15 5.87
N THR A 68 -20.52 -3.23 7.13
CA THR A 68 -19.81 -4.40 7.65
C THR A 68 -20.79 -5.55 7.83
N GLU A 69 -20.41 -6.75 7.38
CA GLU A 69 -21.09 -7.98 7.78
C GLU A 69 -20.74 -8.26 9.25
N GLU A 70 -21.75 -8.55 10.08
CA GLU A 70 -21.57 -8.96 11.49
C GLU A 70 -20.87 -10.32 11.61
#